data_AF-A0A925FFF7-F1
#
_entry.id   AF-A0A925FFF7-F1
#
_cell.length_a   1.000
_cell.length_b   1.000
_cell.length_c   1.000
_cell.angle_alpha   90.00
_cell.angle_beta   90.00
_cell.angle_gamma   90.00
#
_symmetry.space_group_name_H-M   'P 1'
#
loop_
_entity.id
_entity.type
_entity.pdbx_description
1 polymer ?
#
loop_
_entity_poly.entity_id
_entity_poly.type
_entity_poly.pdbx_seq_one_letter_code
_entity_poly.pdbx_strand_id
1 'polypeptide(L)'
;MKALALLPVAGLACSAPAPQADTSRSNGLPVATLSVEQQVAVYDAAIRAAFDVSPDLFLVSHQRRLPEGAGLDGGDTLPAALGAGLERGGLTHGSCDPVRSTGQRAPLCPVARSGYIIRATEIFQAGGDTLRMNFRSELYAASQGSGQEPFAFEMAYKLVPRAAGTWRVVAEGRVREKE
;
A
#
# COMPACT_ATOMS: atom_id res chain seq x y z
N MET A 1 18.67 43.83 -59.56
CA MET A 1 17.78 43.89 -58.39
C MET A 1 16.90 42.64 -58.38
N LYS A 2 17.12 41.70 -57.46
CA LYS A 2 16.23 40.55 -57.21
C LYS A 2 15.95 40.52 -55.70
N ALA A 3 14.69 40.68 -55.33
CA ALA A 3 14.23 40.66 -53.95
C ALA A 3 14.05 39.20 -53.49
N LEU A 4 14.71 38.83 -52.39
CA LEU A 4 14.50 37.56 -51.70
C LEU A 4 13.37 37.75 -50.69
N ALA A 5 12.26 37.05 -50.87
CA ALA A 5 11.18 36.98 -49.89
C ALA A 5 11.44 35.80 -48.93
N LEU A 6 11.61 36.09 -47.64
CA LEU A 6 11.61 35.09 -46.56
C LEU A 6 10.18 34.91 -46.04
N LEU A 7 9.66 33.68 -46.17
CA LEU A 7 8.43 33.24 -45.53
C LEU A 7 8.75 32.64 -44.14
N PRO A 8 8.13 33.11 -43.05
CA PRO A 8 8.27 32.47 -41.75
C PRO A 8 7.35 31.25 -41.65
N VAL A 9 7.94 30.09 -41.38
CA VAL A 9 7.20 28.87 -41.00
C VAL A 9 6.84 28.99 -39.53
N ALA A 10 5.58 29.30 -39.23
CA ALA A 10 5.04 29.25 -37.88
C ALA A 10 4.83 27.79 -37.48
N GLY A 11 5.78 27.22 -36.73
CA GLY A 11 5.63 25.93 -36.08
C GLY A 11 4.65 26.03 -34.92
N LEU A 12 3.42 25.54 -35.11
CA LEU A 12 2.51 25.21 -34.01
C LEU A 12 3.08 24.00 -33.27
N ALA A 13 3.87 24.25 -32.23
CA ALA A 13 4.23 23.22 -31.27
C ALA A 13 2.96 22.83 -30.49
N CYS A 14 2.33 21.73 -30.92
CA CYS A 14 1.36 21.01 -30.10
C CYS A 14 2.08 20.50 -28.86
N SER A 15 2.01 21.26 -27.76
CA SER A 15 2.34 20.75 -26.43
C SER A 15 1.28 19.70 -26.08
N ALA A 16 1.54 18.44 -26.39
CA ALA A 16 0.77 17.34 -25.83
C ALA A 16 0.89 17.44 -24.29
N PRO A 17 -0.22 17.42 -23.53
CA PRO A 17 -0.13 17.36 -22.09
C PRO A 17 0.66 16.09 -21.72
N ALA A 18 1.66 16.25 -20.86
CA ALA A 18 2.42 15.13 -20.34
C ALA A 18 1.44 14.10 -19.75
N PRO A 19 1.64 12.79 -19.97
CA PRO A 19 0.78 11.77 -19.39
C PRO A 19 0.75 12.00 -17.87
N GLN A 20 -0.45 12.25 -17.34
CA GLN A 20 -0.67 12.28 -15.90
C GLN A 20 -0.18 10.95 -15.37
N ALA A 21 0.87 10.99 -14.53
CA ALA A 21 1.36 9.81 -13.84
C ALA A 21 0.16 9.17 -13.14
N ASP A 22 -0.24 7.99 -13.62
CA ASP A 22 -1.39 7.27 -13.11
C ASP A 22 -1.13 6.96 -11.63
N THR A 23 -1.81 7.68 -10.74
CA THR A 23 -1.69 7.51 -9.29
C THR A 23 -2.49 6.31 -8.80
N SER A 24 -3.13 5.56 -9.72
CA SER A 24 -3.84 4.33 -9.39
C SER A 24 -2.87 3.24 -8.90
N ARG A 25 -3.18 2.68 -7.72
CA ARG A 25 -2.44 1.56 -7.15
C ARG A 25 -2.69 0.28 -7.95
N SER A 26 -3.91 0.10 -8.46
CA SER A 26 -4.27 -1.05 -9.31
C SER A 26 -3.70 -0.91 -10.71
N ASN A 27 -3.60 0.32 -11.25
CA ASN A 27 -3.11 0.58 -12.61
C ASN A 27 -3.81 -0.33 -13.66
N GLY A 28 -5.11 -0.56 -13.45
CA GLY A 28 -5.96 -1.40 -14.32
C GLY A 28 -5.72 -2.91 -14.23
N LEU A 29 -4.90 -3.39 -13.28
CA LEU A 29 -4.66 -4.81 -13.10
C LEU A 29 -5.87 -5.52 -12.48
N PRO A 30 -6.24 -6.73 -12.93
CA PRO A 30 -7.33 -7.48 -12.32
C PRO A 30 -6.93 -8.03 -10.95
N VAL A 31 -7.92 -8.22 -10.07
CA VAL A 31 -7.71 -8.88 -8.77
C VAL A 31 -7.35 -10.34 -8.99
N ALA A 32 -6.30 -10.81 -8.32
CA ALA A 32 -5.86 -12.20 -8.38
C ALA A 32 -6.84 -13.11 -7.62
N THR A 33 -7.16 -14.26 -8.20
CA THR A 33 -7.97 -15.27 -7.52
C THR A 33 -7.06 -16.14 -6.65
N LEU A 34 -7.07 -15.88 -5.35
CA LEU A 34 -6.22 -16.56 -4.37
C LEU A 34 -7.07 -17.11 -3.22
N SER A 35 -6.71 -18.30 -2.71
CA SER A 35 -7.26 -18.80 -1.45
C SER A 35 -6.84 -17.88 -0.30
N VAL A 36 -7.57 -17.93 0.82
CA VAL A 36 -7.24 -17.13 2.02
C VAL A 36 -5.81 -17.43 2.50
N GLU A 37 -5.39 -18.69 2.46
CA GLU A 37 -4.05 -19.11 2.84
C GLU A 37 -2.97 -18.51 1.94
N GLN A 38 -3.22 -18.47 0.62
CA GLN A 38 -2.32 -17.83 -0.33
C GLN A 38 -2.25 -16.31 -0.11
N GLN A 39 -3.38 -15.67 0.20
CA GLN A 39 -3.41 -14.24 0.54
C GLN A 39 -2.60 -13.98 1.81
N VAL A 40 -2.75 -14.78 2.86
CA VAL A 40 -1.93 -14.67 4.08
C VAL A 40 -0.44 -14.81 3.78
N ALA A 41 -0.04 -15.76 2.93
CA ALA A 41 1.36 -15.95 2.55
C ALA A 41 1.93 -14.76 1.73
N VAL A 42 1.10 -14.11 0.91
CA VAL A 42 1.47 -12.87 0.20
C VAL A 42 1.65 -11.71 1.19
N TYR A 43 0.73 -11.56 2.16
CA TYR A 43 0.85 -10.55 3.21
C TYR A 43 2.09 -10.78 4.09
N ASP A 44 2.40 -12.02 4.47
CA ASP A 44 3.62 -12.37 5.21
C ASP A 44 4.88 -11.91 4.47
N ALA A 45 4.98 -12.24 3.18
CA ALA A 45 6.12 -11.83 2.37
C ALA A 45 6.25 -10.29 2.27
N ALA A 46 5.14 -9.57 2.14
CA ALA A 46 5.14 -8.10 2.11
C ALA A 46 5.50 -7.47 3.48
N ILE A 47 4.99 -8.02 4.58
CA ILE A 47 5.28 -7.56 5.94
C ILE A 47 6.76 -7.77 6.26
N ARG A 48 7.31 -8.95 5.94
CA ARG A 48 8.73 -9.27 6.14
C ARG A 48 9.67 -8.46 5.25
N ALA A 49 9.18 -7.95 4.12
CA ALA A 49 9.93 -7.00 3.31
C ALA A 49 9.89 -5.58 3.90
N ALA A 50 8.77 -5.20 4.52
CA ALA A 50 8.58 -3.87 5.11
C ALA A 50 9.23 -3.70 6.49
N PHE A 51 9.34 -4.79 7.26
CA PHE A 51 9.77 -4.77 8.66
C PHE A 51 10.78 -5.87 8.97
N ASP A 52 11.68 -5.55 9.90
CA ASP A 52 12.39 -6.59 10.65
C ASP A 52 11.44 -7.20 11.68
N VAL A 53 10.89 -8.38 11.35
CA VAL A 53 9.87 -9.04 12.16
C VAL A 53 10.53 -9.65 13.39
N SER A 54 10.37 -8.97 14.53
CA SER A 54 10.83 -9.40 15.85
C SER A 54 9.65 -9.51 16.82
N PRO A 55 9.81 -10.18 17.99
CA PRO A 55 8.76 -10.26 19.00
C PRO A 55 8.29 -8.91 19.56
N ASP A 56 9.08 -7.86 19.40
CA ASP A 56 8.75 -6.51 19.85
C ASP A 56 7.90 -5.74 18.82
N LEU A 57 7.82 -6.21 17.58
CA LEU A 57 7.01 -5.60 16.53
C LEU A 57 5.53 -5.90 16.77
N PHE A 58 4.75 -4.85 17.02
CA PHE A 58 3.31 -4.98 17.23
C PHE A 58 2.53 -4.40 16.05
N LEU A 59 2.00 -5.30 15.21
CA LEU A 59 1.20 -4.95 14.04
C LEU A 59 -0.29 -5.21 14.28
N VAL A 60 -1.15 -4.32 13.78
CA VAL A 60 -2.59 -4.55 13.68
C VAL A 60 -3.06 -4.28 12.25
N SER A 61 -4.06 -5.01 11.77
CA SER A 61 -4.62 -4.75 10.44
C SER A 61 -5.69 -3.66 10.50
N HIS A 62 -5.69 -2.76 9.52
CA HIS A 62 -6.82 -1.87 9.30
C HIS A 62 -8.07 -2.68 8.89
N GLN A 63 -9.26 -2.29 9.36
CA GLN A 63 -10.51 -2.99 9.03
C GLN A 63 -10.95 -2.84 7.57
N ARG A 64 -10.36 -1.88 6.86
CA ARG A 64 -10.57 -1.62 5.43
C ARG A 64 -9.27 -1.75 4.66
N ARG A 65 -9.34 -2.27 3.43
CA ARG A 65 -8.25 -2.26 2.45
C ARG A 65 -7.89 -0.85 2.02
N LEU A 66 -6.66 -0.67 1.56
CA LEU A 66 -6.22 0.56 0.92
C LEU A 66 -7.02 0.73 -0.40
N PRO A 67 -7.63 1.90 -0.66
CA PRO A 67 -8.42 2.09 -1.88
C PRO A 67 -7.53 1.95 -3.11
N GLU A 68 -8.08 1.41 -4.21
CA GLU A 68 -7.31 1.22 -5.45
C GLU A 68 -6.82 2.52 -6.07
N GLY A 69 -7.57 3.61 -5.88
CA GLY A 69 -7.17 4.95 -6.27
C GLY A 69 -6.12 5.56 -5.35
N ALA A 70 -6.13 6.88 -5.20
CA ALA A 70 -5.23 7.60 -4.29
C ALA A 70 -5.87 7.83 -2.91
N GLY A 71 -5.07 8.30 -1.94
CA GLY A 71 -5.55 8.65 -0.60
C GLY A 71 -5.87 7.44 0.30
N LEU A 72 -6.58 7.71 1.40
CA LEU A 72 -6.92 6.74 2.45
C LEU A 72 -8.43 6.57 2.66
N ASP A 73 -9.25 7.47 2.12
CA ASP A 73 -10.69 7.40 2.33
C ASP A 73 -11.33 6.30 1.48
N GLY A 74 -12.27 5.56 2.07
CA GLY A 74 -12.94 4.45 1.40
C GLY A 74 -12.18 3.13 1.50
N GLY A 75 -12.18 2.36 0.42
CA GLY A 75 -11.67 0.98 0.34
C GLY A 75 -12.62 -0.05 0.94
N ASP A 76 -12.59 -1.26 0.37
CA ASP A 76 -13.45 -2.35 0.80
C ASP A 76 -13.08 -2.88 2.19
N THR A 77 -14.05 -3.45 2.90
CA THR A 77 -13.81 -4.12 4.17
C THR A 77 -12.81 -5.27 3.99
N LEU A 78 -11.83 -5.37 4.88
CA LEU A 78 -10.92 -6.51 4.91
C LEU A 78 -11.73 -7.77 5.20
N PRO A 79 -11.68 -8.82 4.35
CA PRO A 79 -12.43 -10.04 4.60
C PRO A 79 -12.09 -10.64 5.96
N ALA A 80 -13.10 -10.97 6.76
CA ALA A 80 -12.91 -11.47 8.13
C ALA A 80 -12.03 -12.73 8.19
N ALA A 81 -12.16 -13.62 7.20
CA ALA A 81 -11.33 -14.82 7.08
C ALA A 81 -9.85 -14.50 6.85
N LEU A 82 -9.55 -13.46 6.06
CA LEU A 82 -8.19 -12.99 5.86
C LEU A 82 -7.64 -12.37 7.14
N GLY A 83 -8.39 -11.47 7.80
CA GLY A 83 -7.99 -10.89 9.09
C GLY A 83 -7.66 -11.95 10.14
N ALA A 84 -8.54 -12.94 10.31
CA ALA A 84 -8.31 -14.07 11.22
C ALA A 84 -7.13 -14.96 10.79
N GLY A 85 -6.87 -15.08 9.49
CA GLY A 85 -5.69 -15.77 8.95
C GLY A 85 -4.38 -15.07 9.30
N LEU A 86 -4.33 -13.74 9.18
CA LEU A 86 -3.16 -12.93 9.54
C LEU A 86 -2.86 -13.04 11.05
N GLU A 87 -3.89 -12.98 11.88
CA GLU A 87 -3.75 -13.10 13.34
C GLU A 87 -3.27 -14.49 13.76
N ARG A 88 -3.90 -15.56 13.23
CA ARG A 88 -3.50 -16.95 13.51
C ARG A 88 -2.07 -17.26 13.05
N GLY A 89 -1.62 -16.63 11.97
CA GLY A 89 -0.26 -16.73 11.47
C GLY A 89 0.77 -15.92 12.28
N GLY A 90 0.33 -15.16 13.30
CA GLY A 90 1.20 -14.30 14.12
C GLY A 90 1.70 -13.05 13.39
N LEU A 91 1.07 -12.66 12.27
CA LEU A 91 1.46 -11.47 11.49
C LEU A 91 0.85 -10.20 12.08
N THR A 92 -0.31 -10.30 12.70
CA THR A 92 -1.01 -9.19 13.36
C THR A 92 -1.56 -9.63 14.71
N HIS A 93 -1.85 -8.64 15.56
CA HIS A 93 -2.38 -8.80 16.91
C HIS A 93 -3.84 -8.30 16.96
N GLY A 94 -4.61 -8.62 15.92
CA GLY A 94 -5.98 -8.15 15.72
C GLY A 94 -6.09 -7.01 14.71
N SER A 95 -7.17 -6.24 14.83
CA SER A 95 -7.52 -5.17 13.89
C SER A 95 -7.84 -3.85 14.60
N CYS A 96 -7.64 -2.73 13.89
CA CYS A 96 -7.96 -1.39 14.38
C CYS A 96 -8.54 -0.53 13.25
N ASP A 97 -9.62 0.19 13.54
CA ASP A 97 -10.04 1.36 12.76
C ASP A 97 -9.59 2.61 13.55
N PRO A 98 -8.48 3.26 13.16
CA PRO A 98 -7.85 4.30 13.95
C PRO A 98 -8.73 5.53 14.10
N VAL A 99 -8.84 6.03 15.32
CA VAL A 99 -9.39 7.38 15.54
C VAL A 99 -8.28 8.40 15.26
N ARG A 100 -8.43 9.17 14.18
CA ARG A 100 -7.50 10.26 13.87
C ARG A 100 -7.67 11.37 14.90
N SER A 101 -6.58 11.72 15.59
CA SER A 101 -6.59 12.82 16.54
C SER A 101 -6.53 14.17 15.80
N THR A 102 -7.10 15.21 16.39
CA THR A 102 -6.92 16.57 15.90
C THR A 102 -5.52 17.06 16.32
N GLY A 103 -4.65 17.33 15.33
CA GLY A 103 -3.26 17.77 15.54
C GLY A 103 -2.23 16.86 14.87
N GLN A 104 -0.95 17.26 14.88
CA GLN A 104 0.17 16.50 14.31
C GLN A 104 0.58 15.33 15.23
N ARG A 105 -0.34 14.40 15.49
CA ARG A 105 -0.09 13.21 16.33
C ARG A 105 -0.55 11.94 15.62
N ALA A 106 0.11 10.84 15.96
CA ALA A 106 -0.28 9.52 15.50
C ALA A 106 -1.76 9.21 15.87
N PRO A 107 -2.49 8.48 15.01
CA PRO A 107 -3.83 8.00 15.35
C PRO A 107 -3.83 7.11 16.59
N LEU A 108 -5.01 6.98 17.21
CA LEU A 108 -5.22 6.13 18.37
C LEU A 108 -5.86 4.80 17.99
N CYS A 109 -5.34 3.72 18.57
CA CYS A 109 -5.97 2.39 18.54
C CYS A 109 -6.27 1.91 19.96
N PRO A 110 -7.45 1.30 20.20
CA PRO A 110 -7.84 0.76 21.50
C PRO A 110 -7.20 -0.62 21.75
N VAL A 111 -5.88 -0.67 21.72
CA VAL A 111 -5.08 -1.89 21.89
C VAL A 111 -4.01 -1.70 22.97
N ALA A 112 -3.43 -2.79 23.46
CA ALA A 112 -2.60 -2.80 24.67
C ALA A 112 -1.29 -2.03 24.55
N ARG A 113 -0.74 -1.86 23.34
CA ARG A 113 0.55 -1.19 23.11
C ARG A 113 0.58 -0.49 21.75
N SER A 114 1.41 0.56 21.64
CA SER A 114 1.67 1.25 20.37
C SER A 114 2.34 0.34 19.36
N GLY A 115 2.22 0.67 18.08
CA GLY A 115 2.80 -0.12 17.01
C GLY A 115 2.44 0.43 15.64
N TYR A 116 2.24 -0.45 14.67
CA TYR A 116 1.89 -0.07 13.31
C TYR A 116 0.55 -0.65 12.87
N ILE A 117 -0.26 0.19 12.23
CA ILE A 117 -1.44 -0.23 11.49
C ILE A 117 -0.98 -0.57 10.09
N ILE A 118 -1.33 -1.76 9.60
CA ILE A 118 -1.08 -2.17 8.23
C ILE A 118 -2.35 -2.10 7.41
N ARG A 119 -2.24 -1.57 6.19
CA ARG A 119 -3.34 -1.46 5.25
C ARG A 119 -2.83 -1.75 3.85
N ALA A 120 -3.37 -2.78 3.22
CA ALA A 120 -2.97 -3.18 1.87
C ALA A 120 -4.14 -3.06 0.89
N THR A 121 -3.83 -2.89 -0.40
CA THR A 121 -4.82 -2.99 -1.48
C THR A 121 -5.36 -4.41 -1.60
N GLU A 122 -6.24 -4.64 -2.58
CA GLU A 122 -6.34 -5.97 -3.17
C GLU A 122 -4.98 -6.45 -3.71
N ILE A 123 -4.88 -7.77 -3.89
CA ILE A 123 -3.73 -8.41 -4.52
C ILE A 123 -4.03 -8.53 -6.01
N PHE A 124 -3.26 -7.84 -6.84
CA PHE A 124 -3.50 -7.76 -8.28
C PHE A 124 -2.62 -8.73 -9.06
N GLN A 125 -3.16 -9.27 -10.16
CA GLN A 125 -2.41 -10.10 -11.10
C GLN A 125 -1.61 -9.21 -12.06
N ALA A 126 -0.28 -9.24 -11.96
CA ALA A 126 0.61 -8.43 -12.80
C ALA A 126 1.11 -9.16 -14.07
N GLY A 127 0.90 -10.48 -14.17
CA GLY A 127 1.22 -11.31 -15.33
C GLY A 127 1.93 -12.62 -14.96
N GLY A 128 1.61 -13.73 -15.66
CA GLY A 128 2.06 -15.06 -15.26
C GLY A 128 1.61 -15.36 -13.83
N ASP A 129 2.54 -15.79 -12.97
CA ASP A 129 2.31 -15.94 -11.52
C ASP A 129 2.78 -14.71 -10.70
N THR A 130 3.04 -13.58 -11.35
CA THR A 130 3.51 -12.36 -10.67
C THR A 130 2.32 -11.60 -10.09
N LEU A 131 2.40 -11.30 -8.80
CA LEU A 131 1.43 -10.48 -8.08
C LEU A 131 1.96 -9.09 -7.82
N ARG A 132 1.05 -8.13 -7.66
CA ARG A 132 1.33 -6.77 -7.19
C ARG A 132 0.41 -6.41 -6.04
N MET A 133 0.94 -5.75 -5.03
CA MET A 133 0.14 -5.14 -3.97
C MET A 133 0.77 -3.84 -3.50
N ASN A 134 -0.05 -2.88 -3.07
CA ASN A 134 0.42 -1.75 -2.29
C ASN A 134 0.17 -2.03 -0.82
N PHE A 135 1.12 -1.64 0.00
CA PHE A 135 1.16 -1.84 1.44
C PHE A 135 1.48 -0.50 2.09
N ARG A 136 0.55 0.01 2.91
CA ARG A 136 0.76 1.18 3.75
C ARG A 136 0.92 0.73 5.20
N SER A 137 1.85 1.39 5.89
CA SER A 137 1.92 1.34 7.33
C SER A 137 1.85 2.74 7.94
N GLU A 138 1.17 2.86 9.07
CA GLU A 138 1.04 4.07 9.86
C GLU A 138 1.30 3.74 11.33
N LEU A 139 2.21 4.46 11.97
CA LEU A 139 2.46 4.37 13.41
C LEU A 139 1.20 4.82 14.16
N TYR A 140 0.81 4.10 15.19
CA TYR A 140 -0.28 4.48 16.08
C TYR A 140 0.14 4.46 17.54
N ALA A 141 -0.52 5.31 18.33
CA ALA A 141 -0.40 5.30 19.78
C ALA A 141 -1.52 4.46 20.42
N ALA A 142 -1.16 3.69 21.45
CA ALA A 142 -2.16 3.10 22.33
C ALA A 142 -2.91 4.20 23.09
N SER A 143 -4.20 3.99 23.36
CA SER A 143 -5.09 4.98 23.99
C SER A 143 -4.63 5.49 25.37
N GLN A 144 -3.73 4.78 26.04
CA GLN A 144 -3.23 5.10 27.39
C GLN A 144 -1.78 5.63 27.41
N GLY A 145 -1.21 6.00 26.26
CA GLY A 145 0.19 6.44 26.14
C GLY A 145 0.38 7.95 25.95
N SER A 146 1.62 8.42 26.15
CA SER A 146 2.05 9.72 25.61
C SER A 146 1.97 9.66 24.08
N GLY A 147 1.31 10.63 23.46
CA GLY A 147 1.14 10.69 22.00
C GLY A 147 2.47 10.53 21.25
N GLN A 148 2.41 9.92 20.07
CA GLN A 148 3.58 9.71 19.20
C GLN A 148 3.57 10.67 18.02
N GLU A 149 4.76 11.03 17.53
CA GLU A 149 4.89 11.72 16.25
C GLU A 149 4.35 10.82 15.13
N PRO A 150 3.52 11.35 14.22
CA PRO A 150 2.97 10.56 13.15
C PRO A 150 4.08 10.13 12.19
N PHE A 151 4.10 8.84 11.86
CA PHE A 151 4.96 8.31 10.81
C PHE A 151 4.14 7.35 9.95
N ALA A 152 4.22 7.52 8.63
CA ALA A 152 3.58 6.61 7.70
C ALA A 152 4.44 6.45 6.45
N PHE A 153 4.30 5.30 5.81
CA PHE A 153 4.90 5.03 4.51
C PHE A 153 4.01 4.09 3.70
N GLU A 154 4.13 4.18 2.39
CA GLU A 154 3.49 3.26 1.46
C GLU A 154 4.53 2.70 0.48
N MET A 155 4.48 1.39 0.29
CA MET A 155 5.32 0.62 -0.63
C MET A 155 4.44 -0.12 -1.63
N ALA A 156 4.90 -0.19 -2.88
CA ALA A 156 4.37 -1.11 -3.88
C ALA A 156 5.33 -2.30 -4.00
N TYR A 157 4.80 -3.51 -3.91
CA TYR A 157 5.57 -4.75 -4.03
C TYR A 157 5.16 -5.53 -5.27
N LYS A 158 6.15 -6.13 -5.94
CA LYS A 158 5.95 -7.23 -6.89
C LYS A 158 6.39 -8.53 -6.24
N LEU A 159 5.52 -9.54 -6.26
CA LEU A 159 5.76 -10.83 -5.63
C LEU A 159 5.68 -11.95 -6.67
N VAL A 160 6.52 -12.97 -6.50
CA VAL A 160 6.47 -14.20 -7.29
C VAL A 160 6.39 -15.40 -6.35
N PRO A 161 5.75 -16.51 -6.78
CA PRO A 161 5.68 -17.69 -5.94
C PRO A 161 7.08 -18.30 -5.76
N ARG A 162 7.25 -18.98 -4.63
CA ARG A 162 8.34 -19.91 -4.34
C ARG A 162 7.76 -21.31 -4.18
N ALA A 163 8.65 -22.28 -3.93
CA ALA A 163 8.24 -23.61 -3.51
C ALA A 163 7.41 -23.58 -2.21
N ALA A 164 6.63 -24.65 -2.00
CA ALA A 164 5.85 -24.88 -0.79
C ALA A 164 4.86 -23.75 -0.43
N GLY A 165 4.25 -23.10 -1.43
CA GLY A 165 3.19 -22.10 -1.22
C GLY A 165 3.66 -20.78 -0.62
N THR A 166 4.97 -20.53 -0.59
CA THR A 166 5.54 -19.27 -0.10
C THR A 166 5.69 -18.24 -1.21
N TRP A 167 5.87 -16.97 -0.85
CA TRP A 167 6.02 -15.86 -1.81
C TRP A 167 7.33 -15.10 -1.57
N ARG A 168 7.81 -14.42 -2.60
CA ARG A 168 9.00 -13.58 -2.53
C ARG A 168 8.74 -12.22 -3.15
N VAL A 169 9.07 -11.16 -2.42
CA VAL A 169 9.20 -9.82 -3.01
C VAL A 169 10.42 -9.79 -3.93
N VAL A 170 10.22 -9.42 -5.20
CA VAL A 170 11.26 -9.32 -6.23
C VAL A 170 11.53 -7.90 -6.70
N ALA A 171 10.60 -7.00 -6.40
CA ALA A 171 10.78 -5.57 -6.59
C ALA A 171 9.92 -4.82 -5.57
N GLU A 172 10.44 -3.68 -5.13
CA GLU A 172 9.75 -2.75 -4.24
C GLU A 172 9.90 -1.33 -4.77
N GLY A 173 8.94 -0.47 -4.43
CA GLY A 173 9.00 0.95 -4.76
C GLY A 173 8.23 1.77 -3.75
N ARG A 174 8.86 2.83 -3.23
CA ARG A 174 8.18 3.77 -2.33
C ARG A 174 7.17 4.59 -3.12
N VAL A 175 5.92 4.58 -2.67
CA VAL A 175 4.86 5.43 -3.23
C VAL A 175 5.01 6.80 -2.56
N ARG A 176 5.25 7.82 -3.38
CA ARG A 176 5.25 9.21 -2.90
C ARG A 176 3.82 9.70 -2.88
N GLU A 177 3.33 10.11 -1.72
CA GLU A 177 2.12 10.92 -1.66
C GLU A 177 2.42 12.22 -2.40
N LYS A 178 1.55 12.59 -3.35
CA LYS A 178 1.50 13.97 -3.82
C LYS A 178 0.75 14.75 -2.75
N GLU A 179 1.42 15.70 -2.14
CA GLU A 179 0.80 16.76 -1.33
C GLU A 179 -0.25 17.53 -2.14
#